data_AF-A0A2G8HVI7-F1
#
_entry.id   AF-A0A2G8HVI7-F1
#
_cell.length_a   1.000
_cell.length_b   1.000
_cell.length_c   1.000
_cell.angle_alpha   90.00
_cell.angle_beta   90.00
_cell.angle_gamma   90.00
#
_symmetry.space_group_name_H-M   'P 1'
#
loop_
_entity.id
_entity.type
_entity.pdbx_description
1 polymer ?
#
loop_
_entity_poly.entity_id
_entity_poly.type
_entity_poly.pdbx_seq_one_letter_code
_entity_poly.pdbx_strand_id
1 'polypeptide(L)'
;MIYLIEIFRNAKVIMRNVVGFLLLLLFSHSVFSQTAEKAQEMLNKAEKDAVLRRRLEPRISEKYYLGRFLIYDCEDRHFACVNLPSFFNCEEKREIEKENKNVFFSCAPLKQYKTLKDCTDAYMGFIYRRTNKAFCVNKVF
;
A
#
# COMPACT_ATOMS: atom_id res chain seq x y z
N MET A 1 -56.88 50.47 -17.60
CA MET A 1 -55.54 50.73 -17.01
C MET A 1 -55.30 49.95 -15.71
N ILE A 2 -55.81 48.71 -15.59
CA ILE A 2 -55.67 47.86 -14.39
C ILE A 2 -54.95 46.54 -14.76
N TYR A 3 -55.24 45.98 -15.94
CA TYR A 3 -54.58 44.78 -16.47
C TYR A 3 -53.05 44.88 -16.68
N LEU A 4 -52.51 46.08 -16.96
CA LEU A 4 -51.05 46.22 -17.14
C LEU A 4 -50.27 46.09 -15.82
N ILE A 5 -50.87 46.47 -14.68
CA ILE A 5 -50.18 46.51 -13.38
C ILE A 5 -50.00 45.10 -12.79
N GLU A 6 -50.93 44.18 -13.04
CA GLU A 6 -50.81 42.78 -12.58
C GLU A 6 -49.73 41.99 -13.33
N ILE A 7 -49.54 42.26 -14.63
CA ILE A 7 -48.51 41.61 -15.44
C ILE A 7 -47.10 41.98 -14.95
N PHE A 8 -46.85 43.24 -14.62
CA PHE A 8 -45.56 43.70 -14.07
C PHE A 8 -45.30 43.18 -12.65
N ARG A 9 -46.34 42.97 -11.84
CA ARG A 9 -46.21 42.42 -10.48
C ARG A 9 -45.80 40.95 -10.50
N ASN A 10 -46.38 40.16 -11.40
CA ASN A 10 -46.03 38.74 -11.57
C ASN A 10 -44.62 38.55 -12.17
N ALA A 11 -44.21 39.38 -13.14
CA ALA A 11 -42.86 39.33 -13.72
C ALA A 11 -41.75 39.60 -12.68
N LYS A 12 -41.99 40.50 -11.72
CA LYS A 12 -41.03 40.83 -10.66
C LYS A 12 -40.86 39.71 -9.63
N VAL A 13 -41.93 38.96 -9.33
CA VAL A 13 -41.89 37.80 -8.43
C VAL A 13 -41.17 36.62 -9.11
N ILE A 14 -41.42 36.39 -10.40
CA ILE A 14 -40.76 35.33 -11.16
C ILE A 14 -39.26 35.62 -11.30
N MET A 15 -38.85 36.85 -11.65
CA MET A 15 -37.42 37.21 -11.73
C MET A 15 -36.68 37.06 -10.40
N ARG A 16 -37.31 37.39 -9.26
CA ARG A 16 -36.69 37.26 -7.93
C ARG A 16 -36.46 35.79 -7.54
N ASN A 17 -37.36 34.89 -7.91
CA ASN A 17 -37.21 33.46 -7.67
C ASN A 17 -36.20 32.79 -8.62
N VAL A 18 -36.14 33.20 -9.89
CA VAL A 18 -35.16 32.67 -10.86
C VAL A 18 -33.74 33.09 -10.49
N VAL A 19 -33.54 34.34 -10.07
CA VAL A 19 -32.22 34.83 -9.60
C VAL A 19 -31.80 34.14 -8.30
N GLY A 20 -32.73 33.90 -7.37
CA GLY A 20 -32.45 33.15 -6.14
C GLY A 20 -32.06 31.69 -6.42
N PHE A 21 -32.73 31.03 -7.37
CA PHE A 21 -32.43 29.66 -7.77
C PHE A 21 -31.09 29.56 -8.52
N LEU A 22 -30.77 30.53 -9.39
CA LEU A 22 -29.46 30.58 -10.08
C LEU A 22 -28.30 30.80 -9.10
N LEU A 23 -28.48 31.64 -8.07
CA LEU A 23 -27.47 31.84 -7.04
C LEU A 23 -27.23 30.56 -6.23
N LEU A 24 -28.28 29.83 -5.87
CA LEU A 24 -28.15 28.55 -5.15
C LEU A 24 -27.45 27.46 -5.98
N LEU A 25 -27.67 27.43 -7.30
CA LEU A 25 -26.97 26.51 -8.21
C LEU A 25 -25.48 26.86 -8.38
N LEU A 26 -25.09 28.14 -8.26
CA LEU A 26 -23.68 28.55 -8.37
C LEU A 26 -22.86 28.27 -7.09
N PHE A 27 -23.50 28.26 -5.91
CA PHE A 27 -22.79 27.98 -4.65
C PHE A 27 -22.48 26.49 -4.41
N SER A 28 -23.14 25.55 -5.11
CA SER A 28 -22.89 24.12 -4.93
C SER A 28 -21.65 23.60 -5.68
N HIS A 29 -21.17 24.31 -6.71
CA HIS A 29 -20.02 23.87 -7.50
C HIS A 29 -18.65 24.20 -6.88
N SER A 30 -18.56 25.19 -5.98
CA SER A 30 -17.28 25.61 -5.40
C SER A 30 -16.78 24.71 -4.27
N VAL A 31 -17.68 24.05 -3.53
CA VAL A 31 -17.32 23.20 -2.39
C VAL A 31 -16.74 21.85 -2.82
N PHE A 32 -17.17 21.31 -3.97
CA PHE A 32 -16.74 19.99 -4.46
C PHE A 32 -15.32 19.98 -5.04
N SER A 33 -14.86 21.10 -5.59
CA SER A 33 -13.51 21.20 -6.19
C SER A 33 -12.40 21.20 -5.14
N GLN A 34 -12.63 21.80 -3.97
CA GLN A 34 -11.61 21.91 -2.91
C GLN A 34 -11.34 20.58 -2.19
N THR A 35 -12.34 19.69 -2.10
CA THR A 35 -12.18 18.38 -1.46
C THR A 35 -11.43 17.39 -2.34
N ALA A 36 -11.68 17.42 -3.66
CA ALA A 36 -10.97 16.59 -4.63
C ALA A 36 -9.48 16.93 -4.72
N GLU A 37 -9.14 18.23 -4.77
CA GLU A 37 -7.74 18.68 -4.84
C GLU A 37 -6.93 18.27 -3.60
N LYS A 38 -7.49 18.47 -2.39
CA LYS A 38 -6.87 18.02 -1.14
C LYS A 38 -6.70 16.51 -1.06
N ALA A 39 -7.69 15.74 -1.50
CA ALA A 39 -7.59 14.29 -1.54
C ALA A 39 -6.46 13.83 -2.48
N GLN A 40 -6.33 14.48 -3.64
CA GLN A 40 -5.28 14.18 -4.60
C GLN A 40 -3.89 14.58 -4.10
N GLU A 41 -3.77 15.71 -3.41
CA GLU A 41 -2.52 16.10 -2.75
C GLU A 41 -2.11 15.09 -1.65
N MET A 42 -3.07 14.63 -0.84
CA MET A 42 -2.81 13.61 0.19
C MET A 42 -2.37 12.28 -0.41
N LEU A 43 -3.00 11.83 -1.50
CA LEU A 43 -2.62 10.62 -2.23
C LEU A 43 -1.20 10.76 -2.83
N ASN A 44 -0.92 11.87 -3.51
CA ASN A 44 0.39 12.17 -4.08
C ASN A 44 1.49 12.23 -3.01
N LYS A 45 1.19 12.80 -1.84
CA LYS A 45 2.13 12.85 -0.71
C LYS A 45 2.38 11.45 -0.14
N ALA A 46 1.32 10.66 0.09
CA ALA A 46 1.45 9.29 0.58
C ALA A 46 2.25 8.40 -0.39
N GLU A 47 2.04 8.57 -1.71
CA GLU A 47 2.82 7.88 -2.73
C GLU A 47 4.29 8.29 -2.71
N LYS A 48 4.58 9.61 -2.68
CA LYS A 48 5.96 10.11 -2.55
C LYS A 48 6.64 9.60 -1.29
N ASP A 49 5.94 9.60 -0.16
CA ASP A 49 6.45 9.09 1.10
C ASP A 49 6.70 7.57 1.05
N ALA A 50 5.84 6.81 0.38
CA ALA A 50 6.04 5.37 0.17
C ALA A 50 7.25 5.09 -0.72
N VAL A 51 7.44 5.86 -1.80
CA VAL A 51 8.61 5.76 -2.68
C VAL A 51 9.89 6.14 -1.93
N LEU A 52 9.85 7.22 -1.15
CA LEU A 52 10.99 7.65 -0.33
C LEU A 52 11.34 6.59 0.71
N ARG A 53 10.34 6.01 1.39
CA ARG A 53 10.55 4.90 2.34
C ARG A 53 11.22 3.71 1.69
N ARG A 54 10.77 3.26 0.52
CA ARG A 54 11.42 2.16 -0.23
C ARG A 54 12.88 2.48 -0.59
N ARG A 55 13.19 3.74 -0.93
CA ARG A 55 14.57 4.17 -1.22
C ARG A 55 15.46 4.24 0.03
N LEU A 56 14.85 4.50 1.19
CA LEU A 56 15.56 4.61 2.47
C LEU A 56 15.66 3.27 3.21
N GLU A 57 14.97 2.22 2.75
CA GLU A 57 15.07 0.89 3.36
C GLU A 57 16.52 0.39 3.26
N PRO A 58 17.18 0.09 4.39
CA PRO A 58 18.57 -0.35 4.38
C PRO A 58 18.73 -1.67 3.62
N ARG A 59 19.66 -1.70 2.66
CA ARG A 59 20.04 -2.95 2.00
C ARG A 59 20.88 -3.79 2.96
N ILE A 60 20.54 -5.07 3.12
CA ILE A 60 21.26 -6.00 4.02
C ILE A 60 22.10 -7.02 3.27
N SER A 61 21.75 -7.31 2.01
CA SER A 61 22.54 -8.15 1.10
C SER A 61 22.24 -7.76 -0.34
N GLU A 62 22.91 -8.39 -1.30
CA GLU A 62 22.57 -8.14 -2.70
C GLU A 62 21.12 -8.52 -3.03
N LYS A 63 20.59 -9.52 -2.31
CA LYS A 63 19.26 -10.09 -2.50
C LYS A 63 18.16 -9.37 -1.70
N TYR A 64 18.49 -8.77 -0.56
CA TYR A 64 17.50 -8.38 0.45
C TYR A 64 17.65 -6.96 1.00
N TYR A 65 16.50 -6.39 1.35
CA TYR A 65 16.36 -5.12 2.07
C TYR A 65 15.71 -5.37 3.43
N LEU A 66 16.10 -4.59 4.44
CA LEU A 66 15.67 -4.76 5.83
C LEU A 66 14.17 -4.54 6.01
N GLY A 67 13.52 -5.42 6.76
CA GLY A 67 12.11 -5.23 7.13
C GLY A 67 11.57 -6.26 8.10
N ARG A 68 10.26 -6.26 8.32
CA ARG A 68 9.59 -7.03 9.40
C ARG A 68 9.18 -8.46 9.02
N PHE A 69 9.67 -9.00 7.91
CA PHE A 69 9.28 -10.31 7.39
C PHE A 69 10.45 -11.26 7.50
N LEU A 70 10.28 -12.38 8.21
CA LEU A 70 11.34 -13.36 8.39
C LEU A 70 11.34 -14.35 7.24
N ILE A 71 12.52 -14.50 6.64
CA ILE A 71 12.85 -15.57 5.71
C ILE A 71 14.05 -16.36 6.24
N TYR A 72 14.29 -17.52 5.65
CA TYR A 72 15.58 -18.20 5.70
C TYR A 72 16.15 -18.26 4.28
N ASP A 73 17.36 -17.74 4.11
CA ASP A 73 18.14 -17.91 2.90
C ASP A 73 18.75 -19.31 2.92
N CYS A 74 18.31 -20.16 2.00
CA CYS A 74 18.74 -21.56 1.96
C CYS A 74 20.12 -21.71 1.30
N GLU A 75 20.51 -20.77 0.44
CA GLU A 75 21.82 -20.74 -0.23
C GLU A 75 22.89 -20.25 0.75
N ASP A 76 22.67 -19.08 1.34
CA ASP A 76 23.62 -18.43 2.27
C ASP A 76 23.44 -18.90 3.72
N ARG A 77 22.47 -19.80 3.97
CA ARG A 77 22.24 -20.50 5.23
C ARG A 77 22.07 -19.60 6.46
N HIS A 78 21.30 -18.52 6.32
CA HIS A 78 21.01 -17.62 7.44
C HIS A 78 19.55 -17.17 7.45
N PHE A 79 19.07 -16.81 8.63
CA PHE A 79 17.79 -16.13 8.77
C PHE A 79 17.97 -14.64 8.46
N ALA A 80 16.96 -14.02 7.83
CA ALA A 80 16.97 -12.59 7.55
C ALA A 80 15.60 -11.96 7.77
N CYS A 81 15.60 -10.76 8.35
CA CYS A 81 14.42 -9.92 8.47
C CYS A 81 14.37 -8.95 7.28
N VAL A 82 13.48 -9.22 6.34
CA VAL A 82 13.41 -8.56 5.03
C VAL A 82 12.15 -7.70 4.88
N ASN A 83 12.17 -6.79 3.91
CA ASN A 83 11.01 -5.98 3.54
C ASN A 83 9.96 -6.81 2.77
N LEU A 84 8.80 -6.21 2.54
CA LEU A 84 7.69 -6.88 1.89
C LEU A 84 8.03 -7.35 0.45
N PRO A 85 8.66 -6.52 -0.42
CA PRO A 85 9.11 -6.97 -1.74
C PRO A 85 10.06 -8.18 -1.69
N SER A 86 11.09 -8.15 -0.83
CA SER A 86 12.03 -9.27 -0.71
C SER A 86 11.36 -10.55 -0.20
N PHE A 87 10.35 -10.44 0.65
CA PHE A 87 9.56 -11.59 1.12
C PHE A 87 8.76 -12.22 -0.03
N PHE A 88 8.04 -11.41 -0.82
CA PHE A 88 7.28 -11.91 -1.97
C PHE A 88 8.17 -12.48 -3.06
N ASN A 89 9.33 -11.86 -3.34
CA ASN A 89 10.30 -12.40 -4.28
C ASN A 89 10.78 -13.80 -3.83
N CYS A 90 10.86 -14.04 -2.52
CA CYS A 90 11.20 -15.36 -1.99
C CYS A 90 10.07 -16.37 -2.19
N GLU A 91 8.81 -15.98 -1.95
CA GLU A 91 7.64 -16.82 -2.23
C GLU A 91 7.55 -17.22 -3.71
N GLU A 92 7.69 -16.25 -4.62
CA GLU A 92 7.61 -16.48 -6.05
C GLU A 92 8.71 -17.42 -6.55
N LYS A 93 9.97 -17.16 -6.17
CA LYS A 93 11.09 -18.04 -6.53
C LYS A 93 10.88 -19.46 -6.04
N ARG A 94 10.39 -19.62 -4.82
CA ARG A 94 10.14 -20.94 -4.23
C ARG A 94 9.07 -21.71 -5.00
N GLU A 95 7.98 -21.07 -5.41
CA GLU A 95 6.95 -21.75 -6.22
C GLU A 95 7.49 -22.11 -7.61
N ILE A 96 8.27 -21.25 -8.25
CA ILE A 96 8.95 -21.56 -9.53
C ILE A 96 9.89 -22.78 -9.37
N GLU A 97 10.70 -22.80 -8.32
CA GLU A 97 11.63 -23.91 -8.04
C GLU A 97 10.90 -25.23 -7.74
N LYS A 98 9.73 -25.14 -7.11
CA LYS A 98 8.87 -26.28 -6.82
C LYS A 98 8.29 -26.85 -8.11
N GLU A 99 7.79 -26.00 -9.01
CA GLU A 99 7.30 -26.39 -10.34
C GLU A 99 8.39 -27.03 -11.19
N ASN A 100 9.60 -26.47 -11.13
CA ASN A 100 10.79 -26.99 -11.82
C ASN A 100 11.38 -28.26 -11.17
N LYS A 101 10.82 -28.72 -10.04
CA LYS A 101 11.31 -29.88 -9.27
C LYS A 101 12.77 -29.77 -8.85
N ASN A 102 13.21 -28.54 -8.53
CA ASN A 102 14.53 -28.35 -7.94
C ASN A 102 14.59 -29.05 -6.58
N VAL A 103 15.67 -29.78 -6.31
CA VAL A 103 15.86 -30.53 -5.04
C VAL A 103 15.95 -29.57 -3.84
N PHE A 104 16.60 -28.42 -4.04
CA PHE A 104 16.78 -27.39 -3.02
C PHE A 104 16.10 -26.09 -3.45
N PHE A 105 15.46 -25.43 -2.49
CA PHE A 105 14.93 -24.08 -2.66
C PHE A 105 16.02 -23.04 -2.40
N SER A 106 15.95 -21.87 -3.06
CA SER A 106 16.85 -20.75 -2.79
C SER A 106 16.55 -20.07 -1.46
N CYS A 107 15.28 -20.03 -1.06
CA CYS A 107 14.86 -19.45 0.21
C CYS A 107 13.54 -20.04 0.73
N ALA A 108 13.24 -19.74 2.00
CA ALA A 108 12.02 -20.14 2.67
C ALA A 108 11.36 -18.92 3.35
N PRO A 109 10.17 -18.51 2.91
CA PRO A 109 9.37 -17.52 3.62
C PRO A 109 8.80 -18.15 4.90
N LEU A 110 8.99 -17.50 6.06
CA LEU A 110 8.64 -18.10 7.35
C LEU A 110 7.50 -17.38 8.07
N LYS A 111 7.64 -16.08 8.34
CA LYS A 111 6.67 -15.36 9.16
C LYS A 111 6.71 -13.86 9.00
N GLN A 112 5.54 -13.23 8.94
CA GLN A 112 5.40 -11.78 9.10
C GLN A 112 5.29 -11.40 10.58
N TYR A 113 5.99 -10.34 10.98
CA TYR A 113 5.89 -9.73 12.30
C TYR A 113 5.23 -8.35 12.23
N LYS A 114 4.75 -7.87 13.38
CA LYS A 114 4.12 -6.55 13.51
C LYS A 114 5.17 -5.44 13.34
N THR A 115 6.35 -5.62 13.93
CA THR A 115 7.46 -4.67 13.85
C THR A 115 8.76 -5.36 13.46
N LEU A 116 9.73 -4.56 12.98
CA LEU A 116 11.10 -5.04 12.72
C LEU A 116 11.77 -5.57 13.99
N LYS A 117 11.50 -4.94 15.14
CA LYS A 117 12.04 -5.38 16.43
C LYS A 117 11.58 -6.80 16.76
N ASP A 118 10.28 -7.09 16.61
CA ASP A 118 9.74 -8.43 16.87
C ASP A 118 10.36 -9.48 15.95
N CYS A 119 10.59 -9.15 14.68
CA CYS A 119 11.30 -10.03 13.74
C CYS A 119 12.73 -10.30 14.21
N THR A 120 13.44 -9.25 14.63
CA THR A 120 14.84 -9.33 15.08
C THR A 120 14.96 -10.15 16.37
N ASP A 121 14.06 -9.94 17.32
CA ASP A 121 14.00 -10.71 18.57
C ASP A 121 13.74 -12.20 18.30
N ALA A 122 12.83 -12.52 17.36
CA ALA A 122 12.57 -13.89 16.94
C ALA A 122 13.76 -14.51 16.19
N TYR A 123 14.37 -13.76 15.27
CA TYR A 123 15.59 -14.13 14.55
C TYR A 123 16.70 -14.58 15.51
N MET A 124 16.95 -13.82 16.58
CA MET A 124 17.93 -14.18 17.60
C MET A 124 17.57 -15.53 18.25
N GLY A 125 16.29 -15.77 18.54
CA GLY A 125 15.82 -17.05 19.04
C GLY A 125 16.06 -18.22 18.07
N PHE A 126 15.99 -18.00 16.76
CA PHE A 126 16.27 -19.01 15.75
C PHE A 126 17.76 -19.31 15.58
N ILE A 127 18.65 -18.33 15.79
CA ILE A 127 20.10 -18.57 15.78
C ILE A 127 20.49 -19.52 16.92
N TYR A 128 19.97 -19.28 18.12
CA TYR A 128 20.33 -20.08 19.29
C TYR A 128 19.70 -21.47 19.30
N ARG A 129 18.62 -21.70 18.54
CA ARG A 129 17.95 -23.00 18.42
C ARG A 129 18.44 -23.73 17.17
N ARG A 130 18.90 -24.98 17.30
CA ARG A 130 19.09 -25.87 16.13
C ARG A 130 17.74 -26.21 15.49
N THR A 131 17.22 -25.30 14.67
CA THR A 131 16.02 -25.55 13.87
C THR A 131 16.37 -26.48 12.72
N ASN A 132 15.59 -27.55 12.54
CA ASN A 132 15.67 -28.38 11.35
C ASN A 132 15.34 -27.51 10.11
N LYS A 133 16.20 -27.58 9.09
CA LYS A 133 16.11 -26.78 7.85
C LYS A 133 15.47 -27.56 6.70
N ALA A 134 14.64 -28.56 7.01
CA ALA A 134 13.89 -29.35 6.02
C ALA A 134 13.00 -28.50 5.10
N PHE A 135 12.67 -27.26 5.49
CA PHE A 135 11.97 -26.32 4.62
C PHE A 135 12.81 -25.81 3.42
N CYS A 136 14.13 -26.06 3.38
CA CYS A 136 14.97 -25.82 2.21
C CYS A 136 14.96 -26.95 1.20
N VAL A 137 14.32 -28.09 1.52
CA VAL A 137 14.28 -29.27 0.65
C VAL A 137 12.91 -29.36 -0.01
N ASN A 138 12.91 -29.57 -1.32
CA ASN A 138 11.70 -29.89 -2.06
C ASN A 138 11.35 -31.37 -1.84
N LYS A 139 10.23 -31.62 -1.17
CA LYS A 139 9.75 -32.99 -0.88
C LYS A 139 8.96 -33.62 -2.03
N VAL A 140 8.75 -32.88 -3.12
CA VAL A 140 7.97 -33.31 -4.29
C VAL A 140 8.88 -33.86 -5.40
N PHE A 141 10.20 -33.77 -5.22
CA PHE A 141 11.20 -34.42 -6.08
C PHE A 141 11.14 -35.95 -5.95
#